data_AF-A0A4R3FP88-F1
#
_entry.id   AF-A0A4R3FP88-F1
#
_cell.length_a   1.000
_cell.length_b   1.000
_cell.length_c   1.000
_cell.angle_alpha   90.00
_cell.angle_beta   90.00
_cell.angle_gamma   90.00
#
_symmetry.space_group_name_H-M   'P 1'
#
loop_
_entity.id
_entity.type
_entity.pdbx_description
1 polymer ?
#
loop_
_entity_poly.entity_id
_entity_poly.type
_entity_poly.pdbx_seq_one_letter_code
_entity_poly.pdbx_strand_id
1 'polypeptide(L)'
;MLKLLAENAAGVHVCGHRGHSIGAPENTIAALVATREHGGNSAEIDCVLTEDDEIVLMHDQTLDRTTNGTGLVSSQSLADIRKLDAGS
;
A
#
# COMPACT_ATOMS: atom_id res chain seq x y z
N MET A 1 -24.07 15.02 4.80
CA MET A 1 -22.86 14.67 4.01
C MET A 1 -21.93 15.86 4.07
N LEU A 2 -20.66 15.65 4.42
CA LEU A 2 -19.64 16.60 4.92
C LEU A 2 -19.73 16.99 6.41
N LYS A 3 -19.24 16.07 7.25
CA LYS A 3 -18.56 16.39 8.51
C LYS A 3 -17.35 15.46 8.58
N LEU A 4 -16.22 15.86 8.00
CA LEU A 4 -14.94 15.16 8.16
C LEU A 4 -13.87 16.00 7.49
N LEU A 5 -13.44 17.09 8.12
CA LEU A 5 -12.10 17.65 7.89
C LEU A 5 -11.59 18.53 9.05
N ALA A 6 -12.38 18.83 10.10
CA ALA A 6 -11.90 19.78 11.11
C ALA A 6 -12.47 19.61 12.54
N GLU A 7 -12.64 18.38 13.04
CA GLU A 7 -12.98 18.17 14.46
C GLU A 7 -11.94 17.26 15.13
N ASN A 8 -10.70 17.75 15.26
CA ASN A 8 -9.80 17.61 16.43
C ASN A 8 -8.35 17.98 16.07
N ALA A 9 -8.02 19.28 16.09
CA ALA A 9 -6.65 19.77 16.00
C ALA A 9 -5.90 19.69 17.36
N ALA A 10 -6.07 18.59 18.11
CA ALA A 10 -5.45 18.40 19.43
C ALA A 10 -4.93 16.97 19.70
N GLY A 11 -5.04 16.03 18.75
CA GLY A 11 -4.55 14.65 18.90
C GLY A 11 -3.29 14.37 18.09
N VAL A 12 -2.47 13.40 18.54
CA VAL A 12 -1.34 12.89 17.76
C VAL A 12 -1.87 12.18 16.51
N HIS A 13 -1.41 12.60 15.34
CA HIS A 13 -1.67 11.92 14.08
C HIS A 13 -0.76 10.69 13.95
N VAL A 14 -1.35 9.52 13.73
CA VAL A 14 -0.66 8.24 13.64
C VAL A 14 -0.89 7.69 12.24
N CYS A 15 0.14 7.77 11.42
CA CYS A 15 0.14 7.27 10.04
C CYS A 15 0.83 5.91 9.98
N GLY A 16 0.14 4.88 9.47
CA GLY A 16 0.76 3.60 9.14
C GLY A 16 1.61 3.72 7.88
N HIS A 17 2.94 3.64 8.02
CA HIS A 17 3.88 3.66 6.89
C HIS A 17 3.75 2.38 6.06
N ARG A 18 3.27 2.52 4.81
CA ARG A 18 2.85 1.44 3.91
C ARG A 18 1.75 0.57 4.50
N GLY A 19 0.86 1.19 5.28
CA GLY A 19 -0.05 0.51 6.19
C GLY A 19 0.62 0.07 7.49
N HIS A 20 0.08 -0.97 8.14
CA HIS A 20 0.66 -1.55 9.36
C HIS A 20 1.70 -2.61 8.96
N SER A 21 2.76 -2.17 8.28
CA SER A 21 3.78 -3.00 7.63
C SER A 21 4.55 -3.93 8.58
N ILE A 22 4.48 -3.68 9.89
CA ILE A 22 5.04 -4.58 10.92
C ILE A 22 4.19 -5.83 11.16
N GLY A 23 2.87 -5.77 10.91
CA GLY A 23 1.93 -6.86 11.20
C GLY A 23 1.20 -7.41 9.98
N ALA A 24 1.35 -6.79 8.82
CA ALA A 24 0.79 -7.26 7.56
C ALA A 24 1.69 -6.85 6.38
N PRO A 25 1.64 -7.54 5.23
CA PRO A 25 2.49 -7.23 4.09
C PRO A 25 2.29 -5.78 3.62
N GLU A 26 3.39 -5.04 3.48
CA GLU A 26 3.37 -3.61 3.14
C GLU A 26 2.58 -3.33 1.85
N ASN A 27 1.94 -2.15 1.76
CA ASN A 27 1.22 -1.71 0.55
C ASN A 27 0.07 -2.66 0.11
N THR A 28 -0.42 -3.53 0.99
CA THR A 28 -1.62 -4.36 0.75
C THR A 28 -2.85 -3.80 1.45
N ILE A 29 -4.05 -4.16 0.96
CA ILE A 29 -5.31 -3.84 1.65
C ILE A 29 -5.30 -4.36 3.10
N ALA A 30 -4.69 -5.52 3.36
CA ALA A 30 -4.56 -6.07 4.71
C ALA A 30 -3.77 -5.13 5.64
N ALA A 31 -2.66 -4.55 5.18
CA ALA A 31 -1.90 -3.57 5.96
C ALA A 31 -2.66 -2.25 6.17
N LEU A 32 -3.46 -1.81 5.20
CA LEU A 32 -4.31 -0.62 5.36
C LEU A 32 -5.42 -0.85 6.39
N VAL A 33 -6.08 -2.00 6.33
CA VAL A 33 -7.10 -2.41 7.31
C VAL A 33 -6.47 -2.52 8.71
N ALA A 34 -5.34 -3.22 8.83
CA ALA A 34 -4.64 -3.38 10.09
C ALA A 34 -4.20 -2.04 10.70
N THR A 35 -3.87 -1.03 9.88
CA THR A 35 -3.57 0.33 10.38
C THR A 35 -4.73 0.90 11.17
N ARG A 36 -5.95 0.78 10.63
CA ARG A 36 -7.16 1.27 11.29
C ARG A 36 -7.47 0.47 12.55
N GLU A 37 -7.29 -0.85 12.51
CA GLU A 37 -7.53 -1.74 13.66
C GLU A 37 -6.58 -1.45 14.83
N HIS A 38 -5.36 -0.99 14.54
CA HIS A 38 -4.35 -0.64 15.55
C HIS A 38 -4.35 0.85 15.93
N GLY A 39 -5.44 1.58 15.63
CA GLY A 39 -5.64 2.97 16.08
C GLY A 39 -4.97 4.03 15.21
N GLY A 40 -4.41 3.66 14.05
CA GLY A 40 -3.94 4.60 13.04
C GLY A 40 -5.11 5.38 12.43
N ASN A 41 -4.88 6.67 12.15
CA ASN A 41 -5.87 7.57 11.57
C ASN A 41 -5.60 7.90 10.09
N SER A 42 -4.42 7.56 9.58
CA SER A 42 -4.15 7.45 8.15
C SER A 42 -3.22 6.28 7.87
N ALA A 43 -3.12 5.89 6.60
CA ALA A 43 -2.07 5.03 6.10
C ALA A 43 -1.38 5.74 4.93
N GLU A 44 -0.06 5.63 4.88
CA GLU A 44 0.74 6.04 3.75
C GLU A 44 0.86 4.85 2.78
N ILE A 45 0.96 5.15 1.49
CA ILE A 45 1.09 4.19 0.40
C ILE A 45 2.09 4.72 -0.63
N ASP A 46 2.84 3.81 -1.22
CA ASP A 46 3.73 4.10 -2.34
C ASP A 46 3.08 3.66 -3.65
N CYS A 47 3.25 4.42 -4.73
CA CYS A 47 2.67 4.12 -6.03
C CYS A 47 3.73 4.09 -7.14
N VAL A 48 3.60 3.14 -8.06
CA VAL A 48 4.39 3.04 -9.29
C VAL A 48 3.48 2.70 -10.48
N LEU A 49 3.98 2.91 -11.71
CA LEU A 49 3.26 2.60 -12.94
C LEU A 49 3.73 1.28 -13.54
N THR A 50 2.79 0.52 -14.10
CA THR A 50 3.01 -0.70 -14.89
C THR A 50 3.42 -0.38 -16.33
N GLU A 51 3.66 -1.40 -17.16
CA GLU A 51 3.90 -1.24 -18.61
C GLU A 51 2.70 -0.59 -19.33
N ASP A 52 1.49 -0.89 -18.87
CA ASP A 52 0.22 -0.41 -19.41
C ASP A 52 -0.35 0.83 -18.69
N ASP A 53 0.51 1.62 -18.04
CA ASP A 53 0.20 2.90 -17.35
C ASP A 53 -0.84 2.78 -16.21
N GLU A 54 -1.02 1.59 -15.64
CA GLU A 54 -1.87 1.37 -14.47
C GLU A 54 -1.09 1.66 -13.18
N ILE A 55 -1.79 2.19 -12.15
CA ILE A 55 -1.19 2.47 -10.85
C ILE A 55 -1.27 1.22 -9.96
N VAL A 56 -0.14 0.81 -9.41
CA VAL A 56 -0.06 -0.24 -8.39
C VAL A 56 0.61 0.27 -7.11
N LEU A 57 0.24 -0.31 -5.98
CA LEU A 57 0.82 0.02 -4.68
C LEU A 57 2.11 -0.79 -4.49
N MET A 58 3.26 -0.13 -4.56
CA MET A 58 4.57 -0.75 -4.39
C MET A 58 5.63 0.32 -4.13
N HIS A 59 6.54 0.05 -3.20
CA HIS A 59 7.64 0.96 -2.89
C HIS A 59 8.81 0.84 -3.87
N ASP A 60 9.20 -0.40 -4.16
CA ASP A 60 10.36 -0.66 -5.01
C ASP A 60 9.97 -0.56 -6.48
N GLN A 61 10.96 -0.31 -7.35
CA GLN A 61 10.74 -0.39 -8.80
C GLN A 61 10.66 -1.84 -9.31
N THR A 62 11.01 -2.81 -8.47
CA THR A 62 11.03 -4.23 -8.81
C THR A 62 10.14 -5.05 -7.88
N LEU A 63 9.71 -6.20 -8.38
CA LEU A 63 8.79 -7.12 -7.70
C LEU A 63 9.47 -8.01 -6.64
N ASP A 64 10.80 -8.11 -6.69
CA ASP A 64 11.61 -9.17 -6.09
C ASP A 64 11.50 -9.26 -4.56
N ARG A 65 11.36 -8.11 -3.88
CA ARG A 65 11.40 -8.08 -2.40
C ARG A 65 10.06 -8.44 -1.76
N THR A 66 8.95 -8.07 -2.39
CA THR A 66 7.62 -8.06 -1.76
C THR A 66 6.62 -8.95 -2.47
N THR A 67 7.05 -9.66 -3.52
CA THR A 67 6.21 -10.61 -4.23
C THR A 67 6.94 -11.90 -4.56
N ASN A 68 6.23 -12.87 -5.13
CA ASN A 68 6.83 -14.06 -5.75
C ASN A 68 7.27 -13.86 -7.22
N GLY A 69 7.19 -12.64 -7.75
CA GLY A 69 7.68 -12.27 -9.08
C GLY A 69 9.09 -11.68 -9.06
N THR A 70 9.63 -11.38 -10.24
CA THR A 70 10.94 -10.73 -10.39
C THR A 70 10.91 -9.67 -11.49
N GLY A 71 11.85 -8.74 -11.43
CA GLY A 71 12.04 -7.72 -12.46
C GLY A 71 11.24 -6.44 -12.24
N LEU A 72 11.34 -5.51 -13.20
CA LEU A 72 10.75 -4.18 -13.11
C LEU A 72 9.23 -4.22 -13.23
N VAL A 73 8.56 -3.43 -12.38
CA VAL A 73 7.10 -3.21 -12.45
C VAL A 73 6.70 -2.56 -13.77
N SER A 74 7.49 -1.60 -14.24
CA SER A 74 7.27 -0.88 -15.51
C SER A 74 7.51 -1.73 -16.77
N SER A 75 7.86 -3.01 -16.62
CA SER A 75 8.03 -3.97 -17.70
C SER A 75 6.99 -5.08 -17.68
N GLN A 76 5.92 -4.94 -16.88
CA GLN A 76 4.85 -5.92 -16.76
C GLN A 76 3.49 -5.25 -16.82
N SER A 77 2.52 -5.93 -17.44
CA SER A 77 1.12 -5.49 -17.46
C SER A 77 0.48 -5.62 -16.07
N LEU A 78 -0.53 -4.81 -15.78
CA LEU A 78 -1.34 -4.98 -14.57
C LEU A 78 -1.92 -6.40 -14.46
N ALA A 79 -2.30 -6.99 -15.60
CA ALA A 79 -2.87 -8.32 -15.65
C ALA A 79 -1.88 -9.41 -15.18
N ASP A 80 -0.59 -9.24 -15.45
CA ASP A 80 0.45 -10.16 -14.99
C ASP A 80 0.79 -9.94 -13.52
N ILE A 81 0.93 -8.67 -13.10
CA ILE A 81 1.20 -8.33 -11.70
C ILE A 81 0.09 -8.85 -10.78
N ARG A 82 -1.18 -8.79 -11.20
CA ARG A 82 -2.32 -9.31 -10.42
C ARG A 82 -2.28 -10.82 -10.15
N LYS A 83 -1.44 -11.58 -10.86
CA LYS A 83 -1.26 -13.04 -10.63
C LYS A 83 -0.23 -13.32 -9.53
N LEU A 84 0.53 -12.31 -9.12
CA LEU A 84 1.58 -12.45 -8.14
C LEU A 84 1.02 -12.48 -6.72
N ASP A 85 1.79 -13.10 -5.85
CA ASP A 85 1.54 -13.16 -4.42
C ASP A 85 2.38 -12.09 -3.73
N ALA A 86 1.74 -11.20 -2.97
CA ALA A 86 2.37 -10.10 -2.25
C ALA A 86 2.37 -10.28 -0.71
N GLY A 87 2.15 -11.51 -0.20
CA GLY A 87 2.32 -11.78 1.24
C GLY A 87 1.47 -12.89 1.85
N SER A 88 1.23 -13.99 1.15
CA SER A 88 0.81 -15.27 1.75
C SER A 88 1.88 -15.88 2.66
#